data_AF-A0A0B1RWI1-F1
#
_entry.id   AF-A0A0B1RWI1-F1
#
_cell.length_a   1.000
_cell.length_b   1.000
_cell.length_c   1.000
_cell.angle_alpha   90.00
_cell.angle_beta   90.00
_cell.angle_gamma   90.00
#
_symmetry.space_group_name_H-M   'P 1'
#
loop_
_entity.id
_entity.type
_entity.pdbx_description
1 polymer ?
#
loop_
_entity_poly.entity_id
_entity_poly.type
_entity_poly.pdbx_seq_one_letter_code
_entity_poly.pdbx_strand_id
1 'polypeptide(L)'
;EGSFILGIAKTLFDRPLNSAAAIWVYGYTKDSKIFKVTNDTMFNNYEDFENKVKDKMTIVPNVSPGKNSRRLSFRAVSLPRNFKDDGHNANCIVFLTAVNNVNAFENATLKTSFSKEVAVSLKSVDVSSIVPKGEAVNVSKDYTKDDVDRVVKAILK
;
A
#
# COMPACT_ATOMS: atom_id res chain seq x y z
N GLU A 1 -10.71 4.04 -4.35
CA GLU A 1 -9.37 3.60 -3.86
C GLU A 1 -8.85 4.57 -2.81
N GLY A 2 -8.64 5.85 -3.13
CA GLY A 2 -8.19 6.86 -2.14
C GLY A 2 -9.08 6.95 -0.90
N SER A 3 -10.40 7.01 -1.06
CA SER A 3 -11.34 7.01 0.08
C SER A 3 -11.24 5.76 0.97
N PHE A 4 -10.87 4.60 0.40
CA PHE A 4 -10.69 3.37 1.17
C PHE A 4 -9.39 3.41 1.99
N ILE A 5 -8.30 3.89 1.39
CA ILE A 5 -7.03 4.13 2.09
C ILE A 5 -7.24 5.13 3.24
N LEU A 6 -8.00 6.20 3.01
CA LEU A 6 -8.35 7.17 4.04
C LEU A 6 -9.21 6.55 5.15
N GLY A 7 -10.14 5.65 4.83
CA GLY A 7 -10.92 4.91 5.83
C GLY A 7 -10.04 4.05 6.76
N ILE A 8 -9.07 3.33 6.19
CA ILE A 8 -8.07 2.56 6.95
C ILE A 8 -7.25 3.50 7.84
N ALA A 9 -6.72 4.57 7.26
CA ALA A 9 -5.91 5.54 7.98
C ALA A 9 -6.68 6.18 9.14
N LYS A 10 -7.90 6.68 8.90
CA LYS A 10 -8.74 7.28 9.94
C LYS A 10 -8.96 6.33 11.11
N THR A 11 -9.28 5.07 10.80
CA THR A 11 -9.50 4.03 11.81
C THR A 11 -8.23 3.65 12.58
N LEU A 12 -7.05 3.81 11.99
CA LEU A 12 -5.76 3.62 12.68
C LEU A 12 -5.42 4.82 13.58
N PHE A 13 -5.52 6.05 13.06
CA PHE A 13 -5.16 7.27 13.78
C PHE A 13 -6.14 7.61 14.92
N ASP A 14 -7.40 7.18 14.83
CA ASP A 14 -8.39 7.38 15.90
C ASP A 14 -8.16 6.45 17.11
N ARG A 15 -7.25 5.48 17.00
CA ARG A 15 -6.90 4.60 18.12
C ARG A 15 -5.94 5.33 19.06
N PRO A 16 -5.96 5.01 20.37
CA PRO A 16 -5.08 5.64 21.36
C PRO A 16 -3.60 5.26 21.24
N LEU A 17 -3.21 4.55 20.17
CA LEU A 17 -1.83 4.21 19.86
C LEU A 17 -1.24 5.34 19.04
N ASN A 18 0.00 5.75 19.35
CA ASN A 18 0.80 6.68 18.55
C ASN A 18 1.12 6.05 17.18
N SER A 19 0.12 5.99 16.31
CA SER A 19 0.21 5.42 14.98
C SER A 19 0.81 6.46 14.05
N ALA A 20 1.72 6.03 13.19
CA ALA A 20 2.21 6.84 12.10
C ALA A 20 2.10 6.04 10.80
N ALA A 21 1.86 6.73 9.69
CA ALA A 21 1.69 6.11 8.40
C ALA A 21 2.39 6.90 7.30
N ALA A 22 2.89 6.18 6.30
CA ALA A 22 3.42 6.74 5.08
C ALA A 22 2.64 6.19 3.88
N ILE A 23 2.56 6.97 2.80
CA ILE A 23 1.98 6.50 1.54
C ILE A 23 2.99 6.64 0.40
N TRP A 24 3.09 5.56 -0.37
CA TRP A 24 3.80 5.52 -1.64
C TRP A 24 2.87 4.95 -2.70
N VAL A 25 2.77 5.65 -3.82
CA VAL A 25 1.94 5.23 -4.95
C VAL A 25 2.87 4.87 -6.09
N TYR A 26 2.53 3.82 -6.84
CA TYR A 26 3.28 3.40 -8.02
C TYR A 26 2.35 3.32 -9.23
N GLY A 27 2.90 3.40 -10.45
CA GLY A 27 2.15 3.38 -11.70
C GLY A 27 2.20 4.71 -12.45
N TYR A 28 1.06 5.25 -12.84
CA TYR A 28 0.92 6.53 -13.56
C TYR A 28 0.97 7.74 -12.60
N THR A 29 1.99 7.79 -11.76
CA THR A 29 2.19 8.85 -10.75
C THR A 29 3.58 9.48 -10.88
N LYS A 30 3.76 10.65 -10.28
CA LYS A 30 5.03 11.40 -10.21
C LYS A 30 5.99 10.85 -9.14
N ASP A 31 5.55 9.91 -8.31
CA ASP A 31 6.36 9.35 -7.23
C ASP A 31 7.64 8.67 -7.76
N SER A 32 8.71 8.81 -6.97
CA SER A 32 9.97 8.10 -7.20
C SER A 32 9.75 6.58 -7.23
N LYS A 33 10.55 5.89 -8.04
CA LYS A 33 10.58 4.41 -8.07
C LYS A 33 11.05 3.80 -6.77
N ILE A 34 11.87 4.52 -6.00
CA ILE A 34 12.36 4.10 -4.69
C ILE A 34 11.71 5.00 -3.65
N PHE A 35 11.04 4.36 -2.68
CA PHE A 35 10.51 4.97 -1.49
C PHE A 35 11.41 4.64 -0.30
N LYS A 36 11.79 5.69 0.43
CA LYS A 36 12.52 5.56 1.69
C LYS A 36 11.57 5.94 2.81
N VAL A 37 11.41 5.06 3.78
CA VAL A 37 10.74 5.40 5.03
C VAL A 37 11.76 6.12 5.89
N THR A 38 11.47 7.38 6.15
CA THR A 38 12.15 8.24 7.11
C THR A 38 11.11 8.93 7.98
N ASN A 39 11.55 9.56 9.07
CA ASN A 39 10.67 10.37 9.92
C ASN A 39 9.88 11.41 9.13
N ASP A 40 10.51 12.06 8.14
CA ASP A 40 9.86 13.09 7.31
C ASP A 40 8.79 12.55 6.35
N THR A 41 8.74 11.23 6.15
CA THR A 41 7.74 10.57 5.29
C THR A 41 6.61 9.91 6.08
N MET A 42 6.77 9.79 7.40
CA MET A 42 5.82 9.17 8.31
C MET A 42 4.98 10.26 9.00
N PHE A 43 3.70 10.27 8.72
CA PHE A 43 2.75 11.23 9.28
C PHE A 43 2.14 10.65 10.56
N ASN A 44 2.17 11.41 11.65
CA ASN A 44 1.68 11.00 12.97
C ASN A 44 0.24 11.49 13.26
N ASN A 45 -0.40 12.14 12.30
CA ASN A 45 -1.77 12.60 12.38
C ASN A 45 -2.50 12.35 11.06
N TYR A 46 -3.83 12.22 11.15
CA TYR A 46 -4.67 11.89 10.02
C TYR A 46 -4.71 12.99 8.95
N GLU A 47 -4.73 14.27 9.35
CA GLU A 47 -4.90 15.40 8.44
C GLU A 47 -3.72 15.51 7.46
N ASP A 48 -2.49 15.44 7.96
CA ASP A 48 -1.30 15.48 7.12
C ASP A 48 -1.21 14.26 6.19
N PHE A 49 -1.55 13.08 6.72
CA PHE A 49 -1.61 11.86 5.93
C PHE A 49 -2.66 11.98 4.82
N GLU A 50 -3.86 12.47 5.13
CA GLU A 50 -4.94 12.65 4.16
C GLU A 50 -4.54 13.61 3.04
N ASN A 51 -3.95 14.75 3.40
CA ASN A 51 -3.43 15.71 2.43
C ASN A 51 -2.41 15.06 1.51
N LYS A 52 -1.53 14.20 2.05
CA LYS A 52 -0.55 13.47 1.24
C LYS A 52 -1.17 12.42 0.33
N VAL A 53 -2.22 11.71 0.78
CA VAL A 53 -2.97 10.77 -0.06
C VAL A 53 -3.61 11.51 -1.24
N LYS A 54 -4.27 12.65 -0.99
CA LYS A 54 -4.91 13.46 -2.04
C LYS A 54 -3.89 13.97 -3.06
N ASP A 55 -2.74 14.46 -2.59
CA ASP A 55 -1.62 14.89 -3.43
C ASP A 55 -1.12 13.74 -4.33
N LYS A 56 -0.79 12.58 -3.75
CA LYS A 56 -0.15 11.46 -4.47
C LYS A 56 -1.08 10.66 -5.38
N MET A 57 -2.37 10.60 -5.06
CA MET A 57 -3.36 9.86 -5.84
C MET A 57 -4.01 10.68 -6.96
N THR A 58 -3.55 11.91 -7.19
CA THR A 58 -3.98 12.71 -8.34
C THR A 58 -3.44 12.09 -9.64
N ILE A 59 -4.34 11.67 -10.53
CA ILE A 59 -3.97 11.16 -11.85
C ILE A 59 -3.43 12.32 -12.68
N VAL A 60 -2.19 12.20 -13.18
CA VAL A 60 -1.57 13.23 -14.00
C VAL A 60 -1.70 12.86 -15.47
N PRO A 61 -2.51 13.57 -16.28
CA PRO A 61 -2.85 13.16 -17.65
C PRO A 61 -1.69 13.08 -18.65
N ASN A 62 -0.46 13.48 -18.28
CA ASN A 62 0.71 13.47 -19.17
C ASN A 62 1.97 12.86 -18.56
N VAL A 63 1.86 12.10 -17.47
CA VAL A 63 2.98 11.29 -16.99
C VAL A 63 3.03 10.03 -17.85
N SER A 64 3.92 10.04 -18.84
CA SER A 64 4.34 8.79 -19.49
C SER A 64 4.85 7.86 -18.38
N PRO A 65 4.27 6.67 -18.21
CA PRO A 65 4.86 5.69 -17.32
C PRO A 65 6.28 5.48 -17.82
N GLY A 66 7.28 5.81 -16.99
CA GLY A 66 8.68 5.75 -17.43
C GLY A 66 8.93 4.40 -18.10
N LYS A 67 9.58 4.39 -19.28
CA LYS A 67 9.64 3.33 -20.34
C LYS A 67 9.31 1.86 -19.98
N ASN A 68 9.51 1.44 -18.75
CA ASN A 68 9.12 0.15 -18.16
C ASN A 68 7.63 -0.01 -17.86
N SER A 69 6.81 1.04 -17.73
CA SER A 69 5.38 0.89 -17.43
C SER A 69 4.46 0.88 -18.65
N ARG A 70 5.05 0.88 -19.87
CA ARG A 70 4.40 0.33 -21.08
C ARG A 70 4.28 -1.18 -21.07
N ARG A 71 5.02 -1.86 -20.19
CA ARG A 71 4.71 -3.23 -19.81
C ARG A 71 4.02 -3.15 -18.46
N LEU A 72 2.87 -3.80 -18.32
CA LEU A 72 2.29 -4.22 -17.04
C LEU A 72 3.27 -5.06 -16.17
N SER A 73 4.55 -5.18 -16.57
CA SER A 73 5.65 -5.81 -15.89
C SER A 73 6.43 -4.85 -14.98
N PHE A 74 5.80 -3.88 -14.33
CA PHE A 74 6.27 -3.55 -12.98
C PHE A 74 5.81 -4.71 -12.10
N ARG A 75 6.56 -5.82 -12.19
CA ARG A 75 6.27 -7.02 -11.44
C ARG A 75 6.28 -6.62 -9.97
N ALA A 76 5.23 -6.95 -9.23
CA ALA A 76 5.19 -6.81 -7.78
C ALA A 76 6.43 -7.46 -7.10
N VAL A 77 7.11 -8.37 -7.81
CA VAL A 77 8.47 -8.89 -7.55
C VAL A 77 9.52 -7.82 -7.22
N SER A 78 9.38 -6.58 -7.70
CA SER A 78 10.32 -5.49 -7.43
C SER A 78 9.99 -4.65 -6.19
N LEU A 79 8.80 -4.81 -5.60
CA LEU A 79 8.33 -4.00 -4.47
C LEU A 79 9.32 -4.00 -3.28
N PRO A 80 9.90 -5.15 -2.86
CA PRO A 80 10.85 -5.13 -1.74
C PRO A 80 12.13 -4.35 -2.01
N ARG A 81 12.57 -4.28 -3.28
CA ARG A 81 13.79 -3.52 -3.65
C ARG A 81 13.56 -2.02 -3.69
N ASN A 82 12.30 -1.62 -3.79
CA ASN A 82 11.88 -0.23 -3.95
C ASN A 82 11.46 0.41 -2.64
N PHE A 83 11.32 -0.38 -1.57
CA PHE A 83 10.98 0.10 -0.24
C PHE A 83 12.19 -0.08 0.68
N LYS A 84 12.70 1.02 1.25
CA LYS A 84 13.84 1.00 2.18
C LYS A 84 13.43 1.65 3.49
N ASP A 85 13.58 0.92 4.59
CA ASP A 85 13.36 1.43 5.94
C ASP A 85 14.57 1.07 6.81
N ASP A 86 15.70 1.69 6.51
CA ASP A 86 16.97 1.43 7.20
C ASP A 86 16.90 1.84 8.69
N GLY A 87 15.96 2.73 9.04
CA GLY A 87 15.74 3.20 10.42
C GLY A 87 14.71 2.42 11.22
N HIS A 88 14.10 1.37 10.64
CA HIS A 88 13.02 0.59 11.27
C HIS A 88 11.85 1.47 11.77
N ASN A 89 11.50 2.50 11.00
CA ASN A 89 10.46 3.46 11.35
C ASN A 89 9.04 2.88 11.17
N ALA A 90 8.88 1.81 10.39
CA ALA A 90 7.63 1.11 10.20
C ALA A 90 7.72 -0.35 10.68
N ASN A 91 6.65 -0.83 11.32
CA ASN A 91 6.50 -2.22 11.75
C ASN A 91 5.67 -3.06 10.75
N CYS A 92 4.87 -2.41 9.92
CA CYS A 92 3.94 -3.05 8.98
C CYS A 92 4.05 -2.43 7.59
N ILE A 93 3.99 -3.27 6.56
CA ILE A 93 3.79 -2.85 5.17
C ILE A 93 2.42 -3.33 4.68
N VAL A 94 1.67 -2.44 4.04
CA VAL A 94 0.38 -2.76 3.42
C VAL A 94 0.49 -2.56 1.91
N PHE A 95 0.38 -3.64 1.15
CA PHE A 95 0.34 -3.61 -0.30
C PHE A 95 -1.09 -3.63 -0.81
N LEU A 96 -1.56 -2.52 -1.38
CA LEU A 96 -2.90 -2.43 -1.98
C LEU A 96 -2.82 -2.56 -3.50
N THR A 97 -3.74 -3.32 -4.08
CA THR A 97 -3.79 -3.51 -5.53
C THR A 97 -5.20 -3.59 -6.08
N ALA A 98 -5.39 -3.04 -7.28
CA ALA A 98 -6.67 -3.02 -8.01
C ALA A 98 -6.59 -3.73 -9.37
N VAL A 99 -5.65 -4.66 -9.54
CA VAL A 99 -5.55 -5.43 -10.79
C VAL A 99 -6.68 -6.46 -10.89
N ASN A 100 -7.14 -6.73 -12.10
CA ASN A 100 -8.17 -7.74 -12.36
C ASN A 100 -7.60 -9.13 -12.70
N ASN A 101 -6.27 -9.29 -12.79
CA ASN A 101 -5.63 -10.51 -13.26
C ASN A 101 -4.53 -10.98 -12.30
N VAL A 102 -4.66 -12.21 -11.79
CA VAL A 102 -3.67 -12.91 -10.94
C VAL A 102 -2.28 -12.99 -11.58
N ASN A 103 -2.19 -13.06 -12.91
CA ASN A 103 -0.91 -13.14 -13.63
C ASN A 103 -0.05 -11.88 -13.47
N ALA A 104 -0.64 -10.75 -13.03
CA ALA A 104 0.12 -9.56 -12.66
C ALA A 104 1.09 -9.80 -11.49
N PHE A 105 0.85 -10.86 -10.70
CA PHE A 105 1.63 -11.21 -9.51
C PHE A 105 2.41 -12.51 -9.65
N GLU A 106 2.56 -13.04 -10.86
CA GLU A 106 3.32 -14.28 -11.06
C GLU A 106 4.75 -14.13 -10.49
N ASN A 107 5.09 -14.99 -9.52
CA ASN A 107 6.35 -14.98 -8.75
C ASN A 107 6.57 -13.75 -7.85
N ALA A 108 5.55 -12.92 -7.63
CA ALA A 108 5.64 -11.79 -6.72
C ALA A 108 5.54 -12.25 -5.27
N THR A 109 6.54 -11.90 -4.47
CA THR A 109 6.53 -12.10 -3.03
C THR A 109 7.15 -10.88 -2.38
N LEU A 110 6.44 -10.30 -1.43
CA LEU A 110 7.02 -9.36 -0.48
C LEU A 110 7.97 -10.16 0.42
N LYS A 111 9.26 -9.89 0.27
CA LYS A 111 10.31 -10.37 1.16
C LYS A 111 10.88 -9.16 1.83
N THR A 112 10.23 -8.72 2.90
CA THR A 112 10.64 -7.50 3.62
C THR A 112 11.16 -7.84 5.01
N SER A 113 11.76 -6.87 5.69
CA SER A 113 12.12 -6.95 7.10
C SER A 113 11.00 -6.48 8.04
N PHE A 114 9.83 -6.11 7.51
CA PHE A 114 8.70 -5.68 8.34
C PHE A 114 8.19 -6.85 9.17
N SER A 115 7.82 -6.57 10.42
CA SER A 115 7.24 -7.57 11.31
C SER A 115 5.88 -8.05 10.80
N LYS A 116 5.17 -7.20 10.05
CA LYS A 116 3.85 -7.48 9.49
C LYS A 116 3.79 -7.11 8.01
N GLU A 117 3.23 -8.02 7.24
CA GLU A 117 3.02 -7.85 5.81
C GLU A 117 1.52 -8.10 5.54
N VAL A 118 0.85 -7.11 4.94
CA VAL A 118 -0.56 -7.22 4.58
C VAL A 118 -0.70 -6.96 3.09
N ALA A 119 -1.42 -7.84 2.37
CA ALA A 119 -1.77 -7.62 0.97
C ALA A 119 -3.27 -7.46 0.84
N VAL A 120 -3.72 -6.40 0.17
CA VAL A 120 -5.14 -6.05 0.02
C VAL A 120 -5.52 -6.02 -1.44
N SER A 121 -6.49 -6.84 -1.81
CA SER A 121 -7.01 -6.92 -3.17
C SER A 121 -8.34 -6.17 -3.29
N LEU A 122 -8.32 -5.06 -4.03
CA LEU A 122 -9.46 -4.18 -4.30
C LEU A 122 -10.40 -4.72 -5.38
N LYS A 123 -9.99 -5.78 -6.10
CA LYS A 123 -10.76 -6.42 -7.17
C LYS A 123 -10.97 -7.92 -6.93
N SER A 124 -10.86 -8.35 -5.66
CA SER A 124 -11.09 -9.74 -5.23
C SER A 124 -10.22 -10.79 -5.94
N VAL A 125 -9.06 -10.37 -6.46
CA VAL A 125 -8.00 -11.24 -6.97
C VAL A 125 -7.22 -11.82 -5.78
N ASP A 126 -6.87 -13.10 -5.83
CA ASP A 126 -6.04 -13.71 -4.79
C ASP A 126 -4.62 -13.10 -4.77
N VAL A 127 -4.24 -12.58 -3.62
CA VAL A 127 -2.94 -11.94 -3.35
C VAL A 127 -2.16 -12.65 -2.23
N SER A 128 -2.60 -13.84 -1.81
CA SER A 128 -1.95 -14.63 -0.75
C SER A 128 -0.49 -14.98 -1.05
N SER A 129 -0.17 -15.26 -2.31
CA SER A 129 1.20 -15.53 -2.77
C SER A 129 2.17 -14.36 -2.60
N ILE A 130 1.65 -13.13 -2.49
CA ILE A 130 2.44 -11.92 -2.28
C ILE A 130 2.96 -11.87 -0.85
N VAL A 131 2.18 -12.32 0.13
CA VAL A 131 2.50 -12.24 1.56
C VAL A 131 2.42 -13.62 2.20
N PRO A 132 3.33 -14.56 1.86
CA PRO A 132 3.25 -15.95 2.28
C PRO A 132 3.35 -16.13 3.81
N LYS A 133 3.92 -15.16 4.52
CA LYS A 133 4.00 -15.13 6.00
C LYS A 133 3.13 -14.03 6.62
N GLY A 134 2.35 -13.32 5.79
CA GLY A 134 1.52 -12.20 6.19
C GLY A 134 0.03 -12.51 6.08
N GLU A 135 -0.78 -11.45 5.99
CA GLU A 135 -2.23 -11.58 5.89
C GLU A 135 -2.75 -11.00 4.56
N ALA A 136 -3.45 -11.82 3.78
CA ALA A 136 -4.08 -11.40 2.54
C ALA A 136 -5.57 -11.13 2.76
N VAL A 137 -6.04 -9.95 2.35
CA VAL A 137 -7.41 -9.48 2.55
C VAL A 137 -8.03 -9.12 1.21
N ASN A 138 -9.12 -9.81 0.86
CA ASN A 138 -9.97 -9.45 -0.27
C ASN A 138 -11.08 -8.54 0.22
N VAL A 139 -11.23 -7.38 -0.41
CA VAL A 139 -12.29 -6.42 -0.09
C VAL A 139 -13.43 -6.50 -1.09
N SER A 140 -14.62 -6.08 -0.68
CA SER A 140 -15.77 -5.96 -1.56
C SER A 140 -15.58 -4.84 -2.59
N LYS A 141 -16.39 -4.87 -3.66
CA LYS A 141 -16.35 -3.83 -4.72
C LYS A 141 -16.67 -2.42 -4.19
N ASP A 142 -17.46 -2.35 -3.12
CA ASP A 142 -17.98 -1.10 -2.56
C ASP A 142 -17.15 -0.58 -1.38
N TYR A 143 -16.08 -1.28 -0.99
CA TYR A 143 -15.15 -0.86 0.07
C TYR A 143 -15.86 -0.48 1.37
N THR A 144 -16.60 -1.44 1.92
CA THR A 144 -17.44 -1.27 3.11
C THR A 144 -16.64 -0.96 4.37
N LYS A 145 -17.33 -0.52 5.43
CA LYS A 145 -16.71 -0.36 6.77
C LYS A 145 -16.12 -1.68 7.27
N ASP A 146 -16.79 -2.80 7.03
CA ASP A 146 -16.28 -4.12 7.41
C ASP A 146 -15.00 -4.47 6.65
N ASP A 147 -14.85 -4.03 5.40
CA ASP A 147 -13.59 -4.17 4.66
C ASP A 147 -12.45 -3.38 5.31
N VAL A 148 -12.74 -2.14 5.73
CA VAL A 148 -11.77 -1.30 6.46
C VAL A 148 -11.35 -1.98 7.77
N ASP A 149 -12.31 -2.43 8.56
CA ASP A 149 -12.06 -3.04 9.87
C ASP A 149 -11.24 -4.34 9.74
N ARG A 150 -11.50 -5.16 8.71
CA ARG A 150 -10.69 -6.36 8.43
C ARG A 150 -9.25 -6.02 8.10
N VAL A 151 -9.00 -5.00 7.28
CA VAL A 151 -7.64 -4.58 6.95
C VAL A 151 -6.93 -4.00 8.17
N VAL A 152 -7.61 -3.15 8.96
CA VAL A 152 -7.03 -2.60 10.19
C VAL A 152 -6.69 -3.70 11.19
N LYS A 153 -7.55 -4.71 11.32
CA LYS A 153 -7.27 -5.88 12.16
C LYS A 153 -6.03 -6.63 11.70
N ALA A 154 -5.86 -6.84 10.40
CA ALA A 154 -4.66 -7.48 9.85
C ALA A 154 -3.38 -6.68 10.13
N ILE A 155 -3.45 -5.34 10.09
CA ILE A 155 -2.33 -4.45 10.43
C ILE A 155 -1.94 -4.55 11.91
N LEU A 156 -2.94 -4.68 12.80
CA LEU A 156 -2.73 -4.59 14.25
C LEU A 156 -2.48 -5.92 14.96
N LYS A 157 -2.78 -7.05 14.32
CA LYS A 157 -2.56 -8.41 14.82
C LYS A 157 -1.08 -8.75 14.91
#